data_AF-A0A959N5W4-F1
#
_entry.id   AF-A0A959N5W4-F1
#
_cell.length_a   1.000
_cell.length_b   1.000
_cell.length_c   1.000
_cell.angle_alpha   90.00
_cell.angle_beta   90.00
_cell.angle_gamma   90.00
#
_symmetry.space_group_name_H-M   'P 1'
#
loop_
_entity.id
_entity.type
_entity.pdbx_description
1 polymer ?
#
loop_
_entity_poly.entity_id
_entity_poly.type
_entity_poly.pdbx_seq_one_letter_code
_entity_poly.pdbx_strand_id
1 'polypeptide(L)'
;MSFIKEIYDVTKDLANNKIALNKIRKSLLREVKLNDKFLVEIADTEKRLKNERLIEIVNNLEVDEMKAAISCGIPFELISLIIVTKDLMEGLDPMRALGNDLETVLEKIYIKIAYLKKDYKSEHINLYIRVRNIYNYNQLLMRMLLK
;
A
#
# COMPACT_ATOMS: atom_id res chain seq x y z
N MET A 1 -14.52 8.66 -2.59
CA MET A 1 -14.06 9.97 -3.10
C MET A 1 -12.69 10.20 -2.47
N SER A 2 -11.65 10.43 -3.28
CA SER A 2 -10.26 10.47 -2.79
C SER A 2 -9.86 11.88 -2.36
N PHE A 3 -9.28 11.99 -1.17
CA PHE A 3 -8.70 13.22 -0.64
C PHE A 3 -7.50 13.69 -1.46
N ILE A 4 -6.68 12.76 -1.97
CA ILE A 4 -5.51 13.11 -2.80
C ILE A 4 -5.94 13.78 -4.10
N LYS A 5 -6.98 13.27 -4.76
CA LYS A 5 -7.51 13.88 -5.97
C LYS A 5 -8.02 15.30 -5.70
N GLU A 6 -8.77 15.50 -4.62
CA GLU A 6 -9.24 16.83 -4.21
C GLU A 6 -8.09 17.81 -3.95
N ILE A 7 -7.03 17.35 -3.27
CA ILE A 7 -5.84 18.18 -3.00
C ILE A 7 -5.16 18.56 -4.32
N TYR A 8 -5.02 17.60 -5.24
CA TYR A 8 -4.40 17.80 -6.54
C TYR A 8 -5.19 18.83 -7.38
N ASP A 9 -6.50 18.66 -7.52
CA ASP A 9 -7.35 19.52 -8.35
C ASP A 9 -7.36 20.99 -7.87
N VAL A 10 -7.14 21.24 -6.57
CA VAL A 10 -7.12 22.59 -5.98
C VAL A 10 -5.71 23.21 -5.99
N THR A 11 -4.66 22.41 -6.18
CA THR A 11 -3.26 22.87 -6.06
C THR A 11 -2.62 23.12 -7.43
N LYS A 12 -2.41 24.40 -7.79
CA LYS A 12 -1.87 24.81 -9.09
C LYS A 12 -0.41 24.37 -9.35
N ASP A 13 0.40 24.27 -8.29
CA ASP A 13 1.79 23.84 -8.37
C ASP A 13 2.14 22.99 -7.15
N LEU A 14 2.19 21.68 -7.37
CA LEU A 14 2.44 20.73 -6.30
C LEU A 14 3.92 20.73 -5.86
N ALA A 15 4.84 21.07 -6.76
CA ALA A 15 6.28 21.03 -6.47
C ALA A 15 6.67 22.09 -5.42
N ASN A 16 6.00 23.25 -5.48
CA ASN A 16 6.23 24.35 -4.53
C ASN A 16 5.27 24.31 -3.32
N ASN A 17 4.31 23.38 -3.27
CA ASN A 17 3.32 23.32 -2.19
C ASN A 17 3.59 22.17 -1.21
N LYS A 18 4.52 22.43 -0.29
CA LYS A 18 4.88 21.49 0.80
C LYS A 18 3.68 21.09 1.67
N ILE A 19 2.69 21.97 1.85
CA ILE A 19 1.49 21.66 2.64
C ILE A 19 0.64 20.60 1.93
N ALA A 20 0.45 20.75 0.62
CA ALA A 20 -0.28 19.77 -0.20
C ALA A 20 0.43 18.41 -0.21
N LEU A 21 1.76 18.38 -0.45
CA LEU A 21 2.56 17.16 -0.40
C LEU A 21 2.47 16.44 0.95
N ASN A 22 2.53 17.20 2.05
CA ASN A 22 2.36 16.64 3.40
C ASN A 22 0.95 16.08 3.64
N LYS A 23 -0.09 16.72 3.11
CA LYS A 23 -1.46 16.21 3.20
C LYS A 23 -1.61 14.91 2.41
N ILE A 24 -1.07 14.84 1.20
CA ILE A 24 -1.04 13.62 0.38
C ILE A 24 -0.33 12.49 1.13
N ARG A 25 0.87 12.76 1.67
CA ARG A 25 1.62 11.79 2.50
C ARG A 25 0.79 11.28 3.67
N LYS A 26 0.10 12.17 4.38
CA LYS A 26 -0.79 11.80 5.50
C LYS A 26 -1.98 10.96 5.04
N SER A 27 -2.60 11.29 3.91
CA SER A 27 -3.70 10.49 3.34
C SER A 27 -3.25 9.08 2.99
N LEU A 28 -2.10 8.93 2.30
CA LEU A 28 -1.50 7.63 2.02
C LEU A 28 -1.21 6.85 3.31
N LEU A 29 -0.56 7.49 4.28
CA LEU A 29 -0.23 6.84 5.55
C LEU A 29 -1.49 6.40 6.32
N ARG A 30 -2.58 7.16 6.25
CA ARG A 30 -3.86 6.80 6.87
C ARG A 30 -4.45 5.55 6.24
N GLU A 31 -4.49 5.48 4.90
CA GLU A 31 -4.98 4.29 4.17
C GLU A 31 -4.13 3.05 4.50
N VAL A 32 -2.81 3.19 4.48
CA VAL A 32 -1.87 2.11 4.83
C VAL A 32 -2.07 1.60 6.26
N LYS A 33 -2.26 2.52 7.23
CA LYS A 33 -2.54 2.16 8.63
C LYS A 33 -3.90 1.48 8.80
N LEU A 34 -4.90 1.86 8.01
CA LEU A 34 -6.20 1.22 8.02
C LEU A 34 -6.10 -0.21 7.49
N ASN A 35 -5.43 -0.40 6.36
CA ASN A 35 -5.15 -1.71 5.79
C ASN A 35 -4.38 -2.60 6.76
N ASP A 36 -3.41 -2.03 7.48
CA ASP A 36 -2.61 -2.76 8.44
C ASP A 36 -3.44 -3.38 9.57
N LYS A 37 -4.50 -2.69 10.04
CA LYS A 37 -5.40 -3.23 11.06
C LYS A 37 -6.09 -4.52 10.64
N PHE A 38 -6.34 -4.71 9.35
CA PHE A 38 -6.91 -5.94 8.81
C PHE A 38 -5.84 -6.99 8.50
N LEU A 39 -4.65 -6.55 8.09
CA LEU A 39 -3.56 -7.43 7.65
C LEU A 39 -2.71 -7.99 8.80
N VAL A 40 -2.68 -7.33 9.97
CA VAL A 40 -1.85 -7.74 11.12
C VAL A 40 -2.19 -9.15 11.61
N GLU A 41 -3.42 -9.62 11.41
CA GLU A 41 -3.83 -11.00 11.72
C GLU A 41 -3.05 -12.06 10.90
N ILE A 42 -2.43 -11.66 9.79
CA ILE A 42 -1.63 -12.53 8.91
C ILE A 42 -0.15 -12.53 9.31
N ALA A 43 0.26 -11.62 10.19
CA ALA A 43 1.63 -11.57 10.71
C ALA A 43 1.98 -12.83 11.51
N ASP A 44 0.99 -13.46 12.15
CA ASP A 44 1.17 -14.74 12.83
C ASP A 44 1.42 -15.86 11.81
N THR A 45 2.66 -16.35 11.79
CA THR A 45 3.11 -17.38 10.86
C THR A 45 2.65 -18.78 11.23
N GLU A 46 2.29 -19.00 12.49
CA GLU A 46 1.92 -20.32 13.03
C GLU A 46 0.43 -20.61 12.82
N LYS A 47 -0.40 -19.56 12.73
CA LYS A 47 -1.85 -19.69 12.58
C LYS A 47 -2.32 -19.38 11.17
N ARG A 48 -2.72 -20.41 10.42
CA ARG A 48 -3.38 -20.22 9.12
C ARG A 48 -4.83 -19.80 9.32
N LEU A 49 -5.17 -18.59 8.86
CA LEU A 49 -6.55 -18.10 8.84
C LEU A 49 -7.41 -18.93 7.90
N LYS A 50 -8.71 -19.06 8.24
CA LYS A 50 -9.70 -19.67 7.36
C LYS A 50 -9.94 -18.80 6.13
N ASN A 51 -10.36 -19.41 5.02
CA ASN A 51 -10.58 -18.70 3.76
C ASN A 51 -11.66 -17.62 3.88
N GLU A 52 -12.71 -17.84 4.67
CA GLU A 52 -13.78 -16.85 4.87
C GLU A 52 -13.21 -15.55 5.45
N ARG A 53 -12.34 -15.67 6.46
CA ARG A 53 -11.67 -14.51 7.08
C ARG A 53 -10.74 -13.80 6.11
N LEU A 54 -10.00 -14.55 5.28
CA LEU A 54 -9.13 -13.97 4.26
C LEU A 54 -9.94 -13.17 3.22
N ILE A 55 -11.10 -13.67 2.82
CA ILE A 55 -12.01 -12.97 1.90
C ILE A 55 -12.53 -11.66 2.53
N GLU A 56 -12.92 -11.69 3.80
CA GLU A 56 -13.31 -10.48 4.54
C GLU A 56 -12.19 -9.44 4.55
N ILE A 57 -10.95 -9.87 4.85
CA ILE A 57 -9.78 -8.98 4.81
C ILE A 57 -9.66 -8.34 3.43
N VAL A 58 -9.66 -9.13 2.34
CA VAL A 58 -9.53 -8.62 0.97
C VAL A 58 -10.60 -7.60 0.62
N ASN A 59 -11.85 -7.85 1.00
CA ASN A 59 -12.95 -6.94 0.74
C ASN A 59 -12.80 -5.59 1.47
N ASN A 60 -12.24 -5.61 2.68
CA ASN A 60 -12.05 -4.44 3.53
C ASN A 60 -10.78 -3.63 3.21
N LEU A 61 -9.87 -4.13 2.37
CA LEU A 61 -8.67 -3.37 1.99
C LEU A 61 -9.03 -2.13 1.17
N GLU A 62 -8.55 -0.97 1.58
CA GLU A 62 -8.73 0.30 0.88
C GLU A 62 -7.56 0.58 -0.08
N VAL A 63 -7.87 1.18 -1.23
CA VAL A 63 -6.87 1.51 -2.27
C VAL A 63 -7.18 2.81 -3.02
N ASP A 64 -8.15 3.58 -2.54
CA ASP A 64 -8.65 4.75 -3.24
C ASP A 64 -7.60 5.86 -3.29
N GLU A 65 -6.87 6.07 -2.19
CA GLU A 65 -5.81 7.06 -2.12
C GLU A 65 -4.57 6.61 -2.90
N MET A 66 -4.19 5.32 -2.80
CA MET A 66 -3.14 4.76 -3.65
C MET A 66 -3.45 4.96 -5.14
N LYS A 67 -4.67 4.61 -5.57
CA LYS A 67 -5.10 4.76 -6.96
C LYS A 67 -5.04 6.22 -7.40
N ALA A 68 -5.55 7.13 -6.57
CA ALA A 68 -5.54 8.56 -6.87
C ALA A 68 -4.11 9.08 -7.03
N ALA A 69 -3.21 8.71 -6.11
CA ALA A 69 -1.82 9.14 -6.15
C ALA A 69 -1.11 8.75 -7.45
N ILE A 70 -1.30 7.51 -7.91
CA ILE A 70 -0.75 7.01 -9.19
C ILE A 70 -1.38 7.77 -10.36
N SER A 71 -2.70 7.91 -10.37
CA SER A 71 -3.42 8.46 -11.53
C SER A 71 -3.27 9.97 -11.71
N CYS A 72 -2.97 10.71 -10.64
CA CYS A 72 -2.81 12.16 -10.67
C CYS A 72 -1.39 12.62 -11.07
N GLY A 73 -0.45 11.70 -11.32
CA GLY A 73 0.92 12.06 -11.74
C GLY A 73 1.69 12.83 -10.67
N ILE A 74 1.53 12.43 -9.40
CA ILE A 74 2.19 13.08 -8.28
C ILE A 74 3.70 12.84 -8.37
N PRO A 75 4.55 13.88 -8.18
CA PRO A 75 6.00 13.69 -8.14
C PRO A 75 6.38 13.03 -6.80
N PHE A 76 6.38 11.70 -6.77
CA PHE A 76 6.61 10.90 -5.55
C PHE A 76 7.95 11.17 -4.87
N GLU A 77 8.97 11.56 -5.64
CA GLU A 77 10.26 12.00 -5.13
C GLU A 77 10.14 13.17 -4.14
N LEU A 78 9.14 14.05 -4.32
CA LEU A 78 8.87 15.17 -3.41
C LEU A 78 8.10 14.75 -2.15
N ILE A 79 7.50 13.56 -2.16
CA ILE A 79 6.84 12.96 -0.99
C ILE A 79 7.83 12.18 -0.14
N SER A 80 8.67 11.36 -0.80
CA SER A 80 9.72 10.58 -0.17
C SER A 80 10.79 10.22 -1.20
N LEU A 81 12.05 10.51 -0.87
CA LEU A 81 13.23 10.09 -1.62
C LEU A 81 13.73 8.70 -1.19
N ILE A 82 13.01 8.03 -0.30
CA ILE A 82 13.43 6.75 0.26
C ILE A 82 13.28 5.66 -0.78
N ILE A 83 14.36 4.92 -0.97
CA ILE A 83 14.40 3.68 -1.74
C ILE A 83 14.43 2.51 -0.76
N VAL A 84 13.82 1.38 -1.14
CA VAL A 84 13.81 0.16 -0.35
C VAL A 84 15.23 -0.38 -0.19
N THR A 85 15.72 -0.37 1.06
CA THR A 85 17.00 -0.95 1.48
C THR A 85 16.80 -2.27 2.21
N LYS A 86 17.89 -2.98 2.52
CA LYS A 86 17.85 -4.20 3.34
C LYS A 86 17.23 -3.93 4.73
N ASP A 87 17.61 -2.83 5.36
CA ASP A 87 17.09 -2.42 6.68
C ASP A 87 15.57 -2.23 6.65
N LEU A 88 15.03 -1.67 5.57
CA LEU A 88 13.57 -1.50 5.44
C LEU A 88 12.83 -2.83 5.27
N MET A 89 13.51 -3.87 4.79
CA MET A 89 12.95 -5.22 4.63
C MET A 89 13.17 -6.13 5.84
N GLU A 90 13.87 -5.66 6.88
CA GLU A 90 14.17 -6.47 8.06
C GLU A 90 12.90 -6.98 8.75
N GLY A 91 12.86 -8.29 9.04
CA GLY A 91 11.70 -8.95 9.66
C GLY A 91 10.49 -9.16 8.73
N LEU A 92 10.61 -8.86 7.44
CA LEU A 92 9.58 -9.16 6.43
C LEU A 92 9.94 -10.43 5.67
N ASP A 93 8.92 -11.12 5.13
CA ASP A 93 9.19 -12.30 4.32
C ASP A 93 10.00 -11.95 3.06
N PRO A 94 10.73 -12.92 2.47
CA PRO A 94 11.47 -12.71 1.23
C PRO A 94 10.58 -12.16 0.12
N MET A 95 10.87 -10.92 -0.30
CA MET A 95 10.17 -10.24 -1.39
C MET A 95 11.14 -9.52 -2.32
N ARG A 96 10.73 -9.39 -3.59
CA ARG A 96 11.49 -8.64 -4.61
C ARG A 96 11.10 -7.17 -4.59
N ALA A 97 11.62 -6.44 -3.60
CA ALA A 97 11.38 -5.02 -3.42
C ALA A 97 12.65 -4.17 -3.28
N LEU A 98 13.84 -4.78 -3.11
CA LEU A 98 15.10 -4.03 -2.99
C LEU A 98 15.30 -3.09 -4.18
N GLY A 99 15.60 -1.82 -3.91
CA GLY A 99 15.81 -0.80 -4.95
C GLY A 99 14.52 -0.16 -5.47
N ASN A 100 13.34 -0.60 -5.04
CA ASN A 100 12.09 0.07 -5.40
C ASN A 100 11.98 1.44 -4.72
N ASP A 101 11.49 2.43 -5.47
CA ASP A 101 11.05 3.72 -4.93
C ASP A 101 9.60 3.67 -4.39
N LEU A 102 9.13 4.80 -3.85
CA LEU A 102 7.80 4.93 -3.26
C LEU A 102 6.69 4.62 -4.28
N GLU A 103 6.80 5.14 -5.50
CA GLU A 103 5.81 4.95 -6.57
C GLU A 103 5.67 3.47 -6.91
N THR A 104 6.79 2.78 -7.13
CA THR A 104 6.81 1.36 -7.50
C THR A 104 6.22 0.49 -6.38
N VAL A 105 6.53 0.78 -5.11
CA VAL A 105 5.94 0.02 -3.98
C VAL A 105 4.43 0.23 -3.92
N LEU A 106 3.98 1.48 -4.07
CA LEU A 106 2.57 1.85 -4.01
C LEU A 106 1.77 1.21 -5.16
N GLU A 107 2.29 1.25 -6.39
CA GLU A 107 1.67 0.61 -7.56
C GLU A 107 1.58 -0.91 -7.39
N LYS A 108 2.64 -1.56 -6.91
CA LYS A 108 2.63 -3.00 -6.64
C LYS A 108 1.53 -3.39 -5.64
N ILE A 109 1.30 -2.60 -4.59
CA ILE A 109 0.24 -2.85 -3.61
C ILE A 109 -1.12 -2.67 -4.26
N TYR A 110 -1.33 -1.53 -4.94
CA TYR A 110 -2.57 -1.21 -5.65
C TYR A 110 -2.99 -2.35 -6.58
N ILE A 111 -2.10 -2.78 -7.48
CA ILE A 111 -2.39 -3.84 -8.46
C ILE A 111 -2.70 -5.16 -7.75
N LYS A 112 -1.92 -5.54 -6.73
CA LYS A 112 -2.15 -6.79 -5.99
C LYS A 112 -3.52 -6.82 -5.35
N ILE A 113 -3.93 -5.74 -4.68
CA ILE A 113 -5.24 -5.65 -4.03
C ILE A 113 -6.36 -5.58 -5.06
N ALA A 114 -6.23 -4.75 -6.10
CA ALA A 114 -7.24 -4.59 -7.13
C ALA A 114 -7.50 -5.89 -7.91
N TYR A 115 -6.44 -6.66 -8.20
CA TYR A 115 -6.55 -7.98 -8.79
C TYR A 115 -7.22 -8.96 -7.84
N LEU A 116 -6.74 -9.01 -6.58
CA LEU A 116 -7.25 -9.97 -5.61
C LEU A 116 -8.73 -9.74 -5.28
N LYS A 117 -9.19 -8.49 -5.22
CA LYS A 117 -10.62 -8.17 -5.07
C LYS A 117 -11.50 -8.72 -6.19
N LYS A 118 -10.96 -8.92 -7.39
CA LYS A 118 -11.69 -9.51 -8.53
C LYS A 118 -11.60 -11.03 -8.57
N ASP A 119 -10.48 -11.60 -8.11
CA ASP A 119 -10.13 -13.00 -8.38
C ASP A 119 -10.03 -13.87 -7.11
N TYR A 120 -10.42 -13.36 -5.93
CA TYR A 120 -10.30 -14.12 -4.66
C TYR A 120 -11.11 -15.43 -4.62
N LYS A 121 -12.07 -15.63 -5.53
CA LYS A 121 -12.88 -16.86 -5.64
C LYS A 121 -12.27 -17.92 -6.55
N SER A 122 -11.15 -17.62 -7.22
CA SER A 122 -10.50 -18.56 -8.12
C SER A 122 -9.84 -19.70 -7.35
N GLU A 123 -10.18 -20.94 -7.71
CA GLU A 123 -9.65 -22.17 -7.10
C GLU A 123 -8.13 -22.32 -7.29
N HIS A 124 -7.55 -21.63 -8.27
CA HIS A 124 -6.12 -21.68 -8.57
C HIS A 124 -5.29 -20.71 -7.73
N ILE A 125 -5.93 -19.91 -6.87
CA ILE A 125 -5.23 -18.90 -6.06
C ILE A 125 -5.06 -19.37 -4.62
N ASN A 126 -3.80 -19.42 -4.18
CA ASN A 126 -3.50 -19.50 -2.75
C ASN A 126 -3.73 -18.13 -2.09
N LEU A 127 -4.95 -17.90 -1.62
CA LEU A 127 -5.38 -16.62 -1.04
C LEU A 127 -4.47 -16.19 0.13
N TYR A 128 -4.11 -17.11 1.02
CA TYR A 128 -3.23 -16.82 2.16
C TYR A 128 -1.89 -16.21 1.71
N ILE A 129 -1.20 -16.82 0.73
CA ILE A 129 0.07 -16.31 0.21
C ILE A 129 -0.10 -14.93 -0.44
N ARG A 130 -1.21 -14.69 -1.15
CA ARG A 130 -1.48 -13.40 -1.78
C ARG A 130 -1.69 -12.30 -0.74
N VAL A 131 -2.51 -12.55 0.28
CA VAL A 131 -2.76 -11.56 1.33
C VAL A 131 -1.51 -11.36 2.20
N ARG A 132 -0.73 -12.41 2.48
CA ARG A 132 0.57 -12.29 3.16
C ARG A 132 1.58 -11.45 2.38
N ASN A 133 1.64 -11.60 1.06
CA ASN A 133 2.44 -10.69 0.23
C ASN A 133 1.95 -9.25 0.34
N ILE A 134 0.64 -9.00 0.34
CA ILE A 134 0.08 -7.66 0.53
C ILE A 134 0.48 -7.09 1.89
N TYR A 135 0.42 -7.88 2.96
CA TYR A 135 0.90 -7.49 4.29
C TYR A 135 2.36 -7.02 4.27
N ASN A 136 3.27 -7.81 3.70
CA ASN A 136 4.69 -7.46 3.63
C ASN A 136 4.93 -6.15 2.88
N TYR A 137 4.26 -5.95 1.74
CA TYR A 137 4.36 -4.68 1.01
C TYR A 137 3.70 -3.52 1.77
N ASN A 138 2.57 -3.73 2.46
CA ASN A 138 1.90 -2.72 3.27
C ASN A 138 2.81 -2.24 4.42
N GLN A 139 3.47 -3.16 5.10
CA GLN A 139 4.47 -2.88 6.12
C GLN A 139 5.65 -2.08 5.54
N LEU A 140 6.13 -2.48 4.36
CA LEU A 140 7.20 -1.76 3.68
C LEU A 140 6.80 -0.32 3.33
N LEU A 141 5.62 -0.13 2.73
CA LEU A 141 5.09 1.19 2.39
C LEU A 141 4.91 2.05 3.64
N MET A 142 4.42 1.47 4.74
CA MET A 142 4.30 2.17 6.02
C MET A 142 5.65 2.67 6.53
N ARG A 143 6.70 1.83 6.48
CA ARG A 143 8.07 2.20 6.86
C ARG A 143 8.61 3.34 5.99
N MET A 144 8.36 3.31 4.67
CA MET A 144 8.77 4.36 3.74
C MET A 144 8.04 5.69 3.96
N LEU A 145 6.78 5.66 4.40
CA LEU A 145 5.97 6.84 4.67
C LEU A 145 6.16 7.42 6.07
N LEU A 146 6.80 6.70 7.00
CA LEU A 146 7.07 7.15 8.37
C LEU A 146 8.46 7.78 8.54
N LYS A 147 9.44 7.35 7.75
CA LYS A 147 10.78 7.95 7.72
C LYS A 147 10.79 9.28 6.98
#